data_AF-A0A925M7V3-F1
#
_entry.id   AF-A0A925M7V3-F1
#
_cell.length_a   1.000
_cell.length_b   1.000
_cell.length_c   1.000
_cell.angle_alpha   90.00
_cell.angle_beta   90.00
_cell.angle_gamma   90.00
#
_symmetry.space_group_name_H-M   'P 1'
#
loop_
_entity.id
_entity.type
_entity.pdbx_description
1 polymer ?
#
loop_
_entity_poly.entity_id
_entity_poly.type
_entity_poly.pdbx_seq_one_letter_code
_entity_poly.pdbx_strand_id
1 'polypeptide(L)'
;MSWVADVLLIFRLGEVWADYMEPVEADENGESVEEPLPLRNINAWLIENNWRSSNRLDEYVNTGKPMQSRVYGGAYNFLKISEFIEVVKAQPWQEPQNVQLLIQNEPDDRFTLHTLSAYAES
;
A
#
# COMPACT_ATOMS: atom_id res chain seq x y z
N MET A 1 -16.78 -4.74 20.01
CA MET A 1 -15.45 -4.13 20.01
C MET A 1 -15.05 -3.94 18.57
N SER A 2 -14.75 -2.71 18.15
CA SER A 2 -14.11 -2.47 16.85
C SER A 2 -12.64 -2.83 16.99
N TRP A 3 -12.03 -3.43 15.97
CA TRP A 3 -10.58 -3.63 15.89
C TRP A 3 -10.13 -2.78 14.70
N VAL A 4 -9.52 -1.63 14.95
CA VAL A 4 -8.92 -0.82 13.88
C VAL A 4 -7.53 -1.37 13.58
N ALA A 5 -7.22 -1.52 12.29
CA ALA A 5 -5.87 -1.80 11.81
C ALA A 5 -5.38 -0.63 10.97
N ASP A 6 -4.27 -0.02 11.40
CA ASP A 6 -3.53 0.95 10.60
C ASP A 6 -2.56 0.20 9.69
N VAL A 7 -2.60 0.53 8.41
CA VAL A 7 -1.79 -0.10 7.36
C VAL A 7 -0.94 0.95 6.68
N LEU A 8 0.34 0.66 6.51
CA LEU A 8 1.26 1.40 5.65
C LEU A 8 1.91 0.45 4.65
N LEU A 9 1.76 0.74 3.36
CA LEU A 9 2.44 0.05 2.27
C LEU A 9 3.48 1.00 1.67
N ILE A 10 4.74 0.58 1.73
CA ILE A 10 5.89 1.40 1.33
C ILE A 10 6.66 0.65 0.25
N PHE A 11 6.97 1.33 -0.85
CA PHE A 11 7.81 0.77 -1.90
C PHE A 11 8.61 1.85 -2.62
N ARG A 12 9.70 1.44 -3.30
CA ARG A 12 10.55 2.35 -4.07
C ARG A 12 9.86 2.79 -5.36
N LEU A 13 10.35 3.90 -5.94
CA LEU A 13 9.88 4.39 -7.23
C LEU A 13 10.06 3.38 -8.39
N GLY A 14 10.90 2.35 -8.21
CA GLY A 14 11.05 1.23 -9.14
C GLY A 14 9.75 0.47 -9.44
N GLU A 15 8.80 0.42 -8.50
CA GLU A 15 7.50 -0.23 -8.70
C GLU A 15 6.54 0.57 -9.57
N VAL A 16 6.85 1.84 -9.85
CA VAL A 16 5.95 2.81 -10.51
C VAL A 16 6.29 2.95 -12.00
N TRP A 17 6.91 1.93 -12.61
CA TRP A 17 7.34 1.99 -14.02
C TRP A 17 6.17 1.78 -15.00
N ALA A 18 6.30 2.38 -16.18
CA ALA A 18 5.22 2.60 -17.16
C ALA A 18 4.46 1.33 -17.58
N ASP A 19 5.09 0.15 -17.56
CA ASP A 19 4.47 -1.11 -17.97
C ASP A 19 3.31 -1.56 -17.05
N TYR A 20 3.19 -0.95 -15.86
CA TYR A 20 2.16 -1.27 -14.85
C TYR A 20 1.31 -0.07 -14.45
N MET A 21 1.46 1.05 -15.15
CA MET A 21 0.75 2.29 -14.86
C MET A 21 -0.48 2.36 -15.76
N GLU A 22 -1.65 2.25 -15.15
CA GLU A 22 -2.89 2.56 -15.84
C GLU A 22 -3.46 3.87 -15.29
N PRO A 23 -3.98 4.76 -16.15
CA PRO A 23 -4.61 5.98 -15.69
C PRO A 23 -5.83 5.60 -14.84
N VAL A 24 -5.83 6.07 -13.59
CA VAL A 24 -7.02 6.01 -12.74
C VAL A 24 -7.93 7.18 -13.14
N GLU A 25 -9.24 7.01 -12.96
CA GLU A 25 -10.19 8.12 -13.15
C GLU A 25 -9.72 9.33 -12.34
N ALA A 26 -9.76 10.50 -12.98
CA ALA A 26 -9.34 11.75 -12.37
C ALA A 26 -10.11 11.98 -11.08
N ASP A 27 -9.41 12.40 -10.03
CA ASP A 27 -10.05 12.76 -8.76
C ASP A 27 -10.97 13.98 -8.91
N GLU A 28 -11.60 14.40 -7.81
CA GLU A 28 -12.48 15.58 -7.79
C GLU A 28 -11.78 16.90 -8.21
N ASN A 29 -10.44 16.90 -8.26
CA ASN A 29 -9.61 18.01 -8.70
C ASN A 29 -9.15 17.88 -10.17
N GLY A 30 -9.53 16.79 -10.85
CA GLY A 30 -9.14 16.54 -12.24
C GLY A 30 -7.74 15.94 -12.39
N GLU A 31 -7.10 15.51 -11.30
CA GLU A 31 -5.80 14.86 -11.35
C GLU A 31 -5.98 13.34 -11.50
N SER A 32 -5.54 12.77 -12.63
CA SER A 32 -5.37 11.31 -12.75
C SER A 32 -4.11 10.92 -12.01
N VAL A 33 -4.24 10.22 -10.89
CA VAL A 33 -3.09 9.64 -10.22
C VAL A 33 -2.73 8.36 -10.94
N GLU A 34 -1.50 8.29 -11.46
CA GLU A 34 -0.97 7.03 -11.99
C GLU A 34 -0.71 6.07 -10.81
N GLU A 35 -1.40 4.92 -10.83
CA GLU A 35 -1.31 3.92 -9.78
C GLU A 35 -0.69 2.63 -10.33
N PRO A 36 0.32 2.05 -9.66
CA PRO A 36 0.90 0.79 -10.11
C PRO A 36 -0.10 -0.36 -9.96
N LEU A 37 -0.14 -1.27 -10.93
CA LEU A 37 -1.06 -2.42 -10.97
C LEU A 37 -1.18 -3.19 -9.64
N PRO A 38 -0.09 -3.52 -8.92
CA PRO A 38 -0.19 -4.12 -7.59
C PRO A 38 -1.10 -3.37 -6.62
N LEU A 39 -0.96 -2.04 -6.55
CA LEU A 39 -1.73 -1.22 -5.64
C LEU A 39 -3.20 -1.13 -6.09
N ARG A 40 -3.44 -0.99 -7.39
CA ARG A 40 -4.81 -1.03 -7.94
C ARG A 40 -5.55 -2.30 -7.55
N ASN A 41 -4.90 -3.45 -7.68
CA ASN A 41 -5.48 -4.73 -7.31
C ASN A 41 -5.75 -4.84 -5.80
N ILE A 42 -4.84 -4.32 -4.97
CA ILE A 42 -5.02 -4.24 -3.51
C ILE A 42 -6.22 -3.35 -3.16
N ASN A 43 -6.32 -2.18 -3.79
CA ASN A 43 -7.42 -1.26 -3.59
C ASN A 43 -8.76 -1.85 -4.06
N ALA A 44 -8.78 -2.55 -5.20
CA ALA A 44 -9.95 -3.28 -5.66
C ALA A 44 -10.40 -4.32 -4.63
N TRP A 45 -9.47 -5.12 -4.09
CA TRP A 45 -9.79 -6.09 -3.03
C TRP A 45 -10.35 -5.42 -1.76
N LEU A 46 -9.80 -4.27 -1.36
CA LEU A 46 -10.32 -3.50 -0.22
C LEU A 46 -11.78 -3.06 -0.47
N ILE A 47 -12.06 -2.51 -1.65
CA ILE A 47 -13.40 -2.05 -2.05
C ILE A 47 -14.40 -3.21 -2.09
N GLU A 48 -14.02 -4.33 -2.70
CA GLU A 48 -14.86 -5.55 -2.79
C GLU A 48 -15.27 -6.09 -1.41
N ASN A 49 -14.47 -5.81 -0.38
CA ASN A 49 -14.73 -6.20 1.00
C ASN A 49 -15.32 -5.06 1.87
N ASN A 50 -15.81 -3.96 1.25
CA ASN A 50 -16.42 -2.80 1.90
C ASN A 50 -15.47 -1.91 2.72
N TRP A 51 -14.18 -1.92 2.40
CA TRP A 51 -13.23 -0.93 2.89
C TRP A 51 -12.98 0.17 1.84
N ARG A 52 -12.33 1.26 2.24
CA ARG A 52 -11.87 2.30 1.31
C ARG A 52 -10.48 1.95 0.75
N SER A 53 -10.14 2.51 -0.41
CA SER A 53 -8.79 2.46 -0.93
C SER A 53 -7.78 3.06 0.06
N SER A 54 -6.52 2.62 -0.03
CA SER A 54 -5.42 3.28 0.64
C SER A 54 -5.14 4.64 -0.01
N ASN A 55 -4.82 5.64 0.80
CA ASN A 55 -4.46 6.98 0.31
C ASN A 55 -2.95 7.08 0.11
N ARG A 56 -2.52 7.87 -0.87
CA ARG A 56 -1.11 8.20 -1.06
C ARG A 56 -0.68 9.20 -0.01
N LEU A 57 0.16 8.79 0.94
CA LEU A 57 0.56 9.60 2.08
C LEU A 57 1.80 10.47 1.79
N ASP A 58 2.64 10.09 0.81
CA ASP A 58 3.84 10.85 0.45
C ASP A 58 3.54 12.22 -0.17
N GLU A 59 2.32 12.43 -0.69
CA GLU A 59 1.90 13.71 -1.28
C GLU A 59 1.73 14.84 -0.24
N TYR A 60 1.46 14.48 1.02
CA TYR A 60 1.31 15.46 2.11
C TYR A 60 2.66 15.97 2.64
N VAL A 61 3.78 15.44 2.14
CA VAL A 61 5.12 15.79 2.58
C VAL A 61 5.67 16.97 1.76
N ASN A 62 5.64 18.17 2.34
CA ASN A 62 6.25 19.35 1.72
C ASN A 62 7.67 19.59 2.27
N THR A 63 8.67 19.00 1.62
CA THR A 63 10.08 19.09 2.07
C THR A 63 11.02 19.74 1.06
N GLY A 64 10.50 20.24 -0.07
CA GLY A 64 11.30 20.79 -1.17
C GLY A 64 12.18 19.77 -1.90
N LYS A 65 12.11 18.48 -1.55
CA LYS A 65 12.79 17.37 -2.23
C LYS A 65 11.81 16.22 -2.49
N PRO A 66 11.90 15.54 -3.65
CA PRO A 66 11.04 14.41 -3.94
C PRO A 66 11.42 13.20 -3.09
N MET A 67 10.42 12.56 -2.46
CA MET A 67 10.61 11.27 -1.79
C MET A 67 11.02 10.21 -2.81
N GLN A 68 11.93 9.32 -2.40
CA GLN A 68 12.43 8.21 -3.22
C GLN A 68 11.60 6.92 -3.01
N SER A 69 10.43 7.06 -2.39
CA SER A 69 9.48 5.99 -2.09
C SER A 69 8.07 6.52 -2.21
N ARG A 70 7.13 5.64 -2.54
CA ARG A 70 5.71 5.88 -2.34
C ARG A 70 5.27 5.27 -1.01
N VAL A 71 4.36 5.95 -0.36
CA VAL A 71 3.78 5.52 0.91
C VAL A 71 2.28 5.57 0.74
N TYR A 72 1.63 4.43 0.89
CA TYR A 72 0.17 4.33 0.89
C TYR A 72 -0.30 3.88 2.26
N GLY A 73 -1.45 4.35 2.72
CA GLY A 73 -1.99 3.90 3.99
C GLY A 73 -3.46 4.18 4.21
N GLY A 74 -3.98 3.53 5.24
CA GLY A 74 -5.37 3.60 5.64
C GLY A 74 -5.61 2.96 7.00
N ALA A 75 -6.76 3.28 7.59
CA ALA A 75 -7.24 2.73 8.85
C ALA A 75 -8.52 1.95 8.59
N TYR A 76 -8.54 0.68 9.00
CA TYR A 76 -9.58 -0.27 8.61
C TYR A 76 -10.20 -0.96 9.82
N ASN A 77 -11.53 -0.84 9.97
CA ASN A 77 -12.26 -1.60 10.97
C ASN A 77 -12.43 -3.06 10.53
N PHE A 78 -12.11 -3.99 11.44
CA PHE A 78 -12.27 -5.44 11.24
C PHE A 78 -11.52 -5.99 10.03
N LEU A 79 -10.38 -5.39 9.68
CA LEU A 79 -9.56 -5.85 8.57
C LEU A 79 -9.12 -7.30 8.82
N LYS A 80 -9.31 -8.15 7.82
CA LYS A 80 -8.80 -9.51 7.85
C LYS A 80 -7.31 -9.51 7.52
N ILE A 81 -6.48 -9.23 8.52
CA ILE A 81 -5.04 -8.96 8.34
C ILE A 81 -4.32 -10.09 7.61
N SER A 82 -4.55 -11.35 7.98
CA SER A 82 -3.89 -12.48 7.32
C SER A 82 -4.27 -12.56 5.84
N GLU A 83 -5.54 -12.38 5.49
CA GLU A 83 -5.99 -12.36 4.09
C GLU A 83 -5.39 -11.16 3.34
N PHE A 84 -5.35 -9.99 3.96
CA PHE A 84 -4.76 -8.79 3.38
C PHE A 84 -3.27 -8.97 3.08
N ILE A 85 -2.50 -9.53 4.01
CA ILE A 85 -1.06 -9.82 3.80
C ILE A 85 -0.87 -10.73 2.59
N GLU A 86 -1.68 -11.78 2.46
CA GLU A 86 -1.57 -12.71 1.33
C GLU A 86 -1.98 -12.04 0.00
N VAL A 87 -2.97 -11.15 0.00
CA VAL A 87 -3.32 -10.34 -1.19
C VAL A 87 -2.16 -9.44 -1.59
N VAL A 88 -1.50 -8.77 -0.64
CA VAL A 88 -0.35 -7.90 -0.93
C VAL A 88 0.83 -8.72 -1.47
N LYS A 89 1.11 -9.89 -0.90
CA LYS A 89 2.19 -10.79 -1.37
C LYS A 89 1.93 -11.37 -2.75
N ALA A 90 0.68 -11.62 -3.10
CA ALA A 90 0.29 -12.22 -4.38
C ALA A 90 0.41 -11.24 -5.56
N GLN A 91 0.64 -9.94 -5.32
CA GLN A 91 0.72 -8.97 -6.39
C GLN A 91 2.01 -9.09 -7.21
N PRO A 92 1.97 -8.71 -8.50
CA PRO A 92 3.11 -8.78 -9.40
C PRO A 92 4.08 -7.59 -9.21
N TRP A 93 4.70 -7.51 -8.04
CA TRP A 93 5.73 -6.51 -7.74
C TRP A 93 6.99 -6.74 -8.60
N GLN A 94 7.61 -5.65 -9.07
CA GLN A 94 8.85 -5.69 -9.85
C GLN A 94 10.08 -5.98 -8.96
N GLU A 95 10.13 -5.33 -7.81
CA GLU A 95 11.18 -5.44 -6.80
C GLU A 95 10.55 -5.80 -5.43
N PRO A 96 9.96 -7.00 -5.27
CA PRO A 96 9.24 -7.39 -4.05
C PRO A 96 10.08 -7.29 -2.76
N GLN A 97 11.42 -7.36 -2.86
CA GLN A 97 12.36 -7.13 -1.76
C GLN A 97 12.37 -5.68 -1.24
N ASN A 98 11.93 -4.72 -2.05
CA ASN A 98 11.86 -3.30 -1.73
C ASN A 98 10.46 -2.88 -1.24
N VAL A 99 9.51 -3.82 -1.17
CA VAL A 99 8.14 -3.58 -0.68
C VAL A 99 8.05 -3.94 0.80
N GLN A 100 7.54 -3.01 1.59
CA GLN A 100 7.35 -3.14 3.02
C GLN A 100 5.89 -2.88 3.37
N LEU A 101 5.29 -3.83 4.08
CA LEU A 101 3.96 -3.70 4.63
C LEU A 101 4.07 -3.58 6.15
N LEU A 102 3.64 -2.46 6.71
CA LEU A 102 3.56 -2.24 8.14
C LEU A 102 2.10 -2.28 8.57
N ILE A 103 1.80 -3.06 9.62
CA ILE A 103 0.45 -3.14 10.19
C ILE A 103 0.54 -2.92 11.69
N GLN A 104 -0.32 -2.06 12.22
CA GLN A 104 -0.51 -1.86 13.65
C GLN A 104 -1.97 -2.15 13.99
N ASN A 105 -2.23 -3.09 14.89
CA ASN A 105 -3.56 -3.23 15.47
C ASN A 105 -3.76 -2.20 16.57
N GLU A 106 -5.00 -1.81 16.82
CA GLU A 106 -5.39 -0.93 17.93
C GLU A 106 -4.78 -1.28 19.32
N PRO A 107 -4.70 -2.55 19.76
CA PRO A 107 -4.04 -2.90 21.02
C PRO A 107 -2.50 -2.88 20.97
N ASP A 108 -1.89 -2.76 19.80
CA ASP A 108 -0.44 -2.85 19.62
C ASP A 108 0.22 -1.47 19.78
N ASP A 109 1.29 -1.39 20.56
CA ASP A 109 2.08 -0.15 20.72
C ASP A 109 2.93 0.19 19.49
N ARG A 110 3.11 -0.77 18.56
CA ARG A 110 4.05 -0.65 17.44
C ARG A 110 3.52 -1.34 16.20
N PHE A 111 3.95 -0.83 15.05
CA PHE A 111 3.81 -1.53 13.77
C PHE A 111 4.64 -2.81 13.74
N THR A 112 4.07 -3.84 13.13
CA THR A 112 4.77 -5.04 12.70
C THR A 112 5.13 -4.92 11.23
N LEU A 113 6.39 -5.20 10.87
CA LEU A 113 6.86 -5.23 9.49
C LEU A 113 6.62 -6.62 8.89
N HIS A 114 5.96 -6.66 7.75
CA HIS A 114 5.76 -7.81 6.89
C HIS A 114 6.53 -7.61 5.58
N THR A 115 7.51 -8.48 5.32
CA THR A 115 8.24 -8.50 4.05
C THR A 115 7.58 -9.46 3.06
N LEU A 116 7.58 -9.11 1.77
CA LEU A 116 6.93 -9.93 0.74
C LEU A 116 7.83 -11.03 0.18
N SER A 117 9.14 -10.87 0.28
CA SER A 117 10.11 -11.94 0.03
C SER A 117 10.67 -12.45 1.35
N ALA A 118 10.88 -13.76 1.43
CA ALA A 118 11.86 -14.30 2.36
C ALA A 118 13.21 -13.75 1.88
N TYR A 119 13.93 -13.01 2.72
CA TYR A 119 15.34 -12.80 2.48
C TYR A 119 15.97 -14.18 2.31
N ALA A 120 16.40 -14.52 1.10
CA ALA A 120 17.42 -15.55 0.95
C ALA A 120 18.66 -14.94 1.61
N GLU A 121 18.91 -15.32 2.86
CA GLU A 121 20.19 -15.05 3.51
C GLU A 121 21.28 -15.58 2.58
N SER A 122 22.03 -14.66 1.98
CA SER A 122 23.23 -14.95 1.18
C SER A 122 24.44 -15.10 2.09
#